data_AF-A0A565BCD1-F1
#
_entry.id   AF-A0A565BCD1-F1
#
_cell.length_a   1.000
_cell.length_b   1.000
_cell.length_c   1.000
_cell.angle_alpha   90.00
_cell.angle_beta   90.00
_cell.angle_gamma   90.00
#
_symmetry.space_group_name_H-M   'P 1'
#
loop_
_entity.id
_entity.type
_entity.pdbx_description
1 polymer ?
#
loop_
_entity_poly.entity_id
_entity_poly.type
_entity_poly.pdbx_seq_one_letter_code
_entity_poly.pdbx_strand_id
1 'polypeptide(L)'
;MDGQIINNDVRIRSHVVETYRGHTQEVCGLKWSESRQQLANGSNDTLVHIWDRSRATQWLHRLREHTSAVKALAWCPFQGNLLAIGGGTITHGLA
;
A
#
# COMPACT_ATOMS: atom_id res chain seq x y z
N MET A 1 4.27 3.33 16.81
CA MET A 1 4.28 2.24 15.80
C MET A 1 3.81 2.90 14.54
N ASP A 2 4.77 3.33 13.73
CA ASP A 2 4.53 4.44 12.82
C ASP A 2 4.26 3.82 11.46
N GLY A 3 2.98 3.79 11.05
CA GLY A 3 2.52 3.31 9.73
C GLY A 3 2.98 4.21 8.57
N GLN A 4 4.17 4.80 8.70
CA GLN A 4 4.81 5.64 7.72
C GLN A 4 5.58 4.77 6.73
N ILE A 5 5.51 5.16 5.47
CA ILE A 5 6.29 4.53 4.40
C ILE A 5 7.28 5.57 3.91
N ILE A 6 8.56 5.22 3.89
CA ILE A 6 9.63 6.10 3.45
C ILE A 6 10.17 5.59 2.13
N ASN A 7 10.12 6.43 1.10
CA ASN A 7 10.67 6.14 -0.22
C ASN A 7 12.09 6.68 -0.32
N ASN A 8 13.06 5.77 -0.49
CA ASN A 8 14.47 6.09 -0.52
C ASN A 8 15.08 5.84 -1.91
N ASP A 9 15.69 6.86 -2.51
CA ASP A 9 16.54 6.74 -3.69
C ASP A 9 18.00 6.57 -3.25
N VAL A 10 18.49 5.34 -3.40
CA VAL A 10 19.85 4.94 -3.02
C VAL A 10 20.96 5.58 -3.86
N ARG A 11 20.60 6.29 -4.95
CA ARG A 11 21.57 6.90 -5.87
C ARG A 11 22.01 8.29 -5.43
N ILE A 12 21.31 8.92 -4.48
CA ILE A 12 21.56 10.29 -4.03
C ILE A 12 21.92 10.31 -2.53
N ARG A 13 22.74 11.28 -2.11
CA ARG A 13 23.19 11.40 -0.70
C ARG A 13 22.03 11.66 0.26
N SER A 14 21.13 12.57 -0.11
CA SER A 14 19.86 12.77 0.59
C SER A 14 18.84 11.79 0.05
N HIS A 15 18.91 10.55 0.52
CA HIS A 15 18.20 9.42 -0.06
C HIS A 15 16.68 9.47 0.13
N VAL A 16 16.16 10.15 1.15
CA VAL A 16 14.70 10.25 1.35
C VAL A 16 14.08 11.15 0.28
N VAL A 17 13.26 10.56 -0.60
CA VAL A 17 12.57 11.30 -1.67
C VAL A 17 11.16 11.66 -1.24
N GLU A 18 10.45 10.71 -0.60
CA GLU A 18 9.06 10.90 -0.19
C GLU A 18 8.74 10.18 1.12
N THR A 19 7.73 10.66 1.84
CA THR A 19 7.20 10.01 3.04
C THR A 19 5.68 9.96 2.96
N TYR A 20 5.13 8.76 2.88
CA TYR A 20 3.68 8.54 2.83
C TYR A 20 3.15 8.30 4.25
N ARG A 21 2.16 9.09 4.64
CA ARG A 21 1.53 9.05 5.97
C ARG A 21 0.04 8.84 5.80
N GLY A 22 -0.50 7.80 6.41
CA GLY A 22 -1.93 7.50 6.30
C GLY A 22 -2.38 6.27 7.06
N HIS A 23 -1.48 5.33 7.36
CA HIS A 23 -1.79 4.18 8.19
C HIS A 23 -1.66 4.49 9.67
N THR A 24 -2.62 3.96 10.43
CA THR A 24 -2.62 4.02 11.89
C THR A 24 -1.94 2.81 12.53
N GLN A 25 -1.74 1.75 11.75
CA GLN A 25 -1.07 0.51 12.16
C GLN A 25 0.13 0.20 11.25
N GLU A 26 0.84 -0.88 11.58
CA GLU A 26 1.95 -1.38 10.79
C GLU A 26 1.54 -1.70 9.35
N VAL A 27 2.42 -1.31 8.42
CA VAL A 27 2.29 -1.65 7.01
C VAL A 27 2.86 -3.05 6.81
N CYS A 28 2.02 -3.97 6.35
CA CYS A 28 2.38 -5.38 6.17
C CYS A 28 2.70 -5.73 4.73
N GLY A 29 2.24 -4.94 3.76
CA GLY A 29 2.46 -5.18 2.34
C GLY A 29 2.78 -3.88 1.60
N LEU A 30 3.74 -3.93 0.68
CA LEU A 30 4.16 -2.81 -0.17
C LEU A 30 4.49 -3.32 -1.57
N LYS A 31 3.92 -2.71 -2.61
CA LYS A 31 4.26 -3.06 -4.00
C LYS A 31 4.07 -1.92 -4.98
N TRP A 32 5.11 -1.66 -5.77
CA TRP A 32 5.06 -0.74 -6.91
C TRP A 32 4.30 -1.35 -8.08
N SER A 33 3.57 -0.50 -8.82
CA SER A 33 3.03 -0.86 -10.14
C SER A 33 4.17 -1.08 -11.13
N GLU A 34 3.91 -1.84 -12.19
CA GLU A 34 4.91 -2.08 -13.24
C GLU A 34 5.33 -0.78 -13.94
N SER A 35 4.41 0.18 -14.05
CA SER A 35 4.67 1.53 -14.56
C SER A 35 5.51 2.41 -13.62
N ARG A 36 5.73 1.99 -12.36
CA ARG A 36 6.42 2.74 -11.30
C ARG A 36 5.83 4.13 -10.99
N GLN A 37 4.57 4.34 -11.37
CA GLN A 37 3.83 5.57 -11.07
C GLN A 37 2.97 5.43 -9.82
N GLN A 38 2.60 4.19 -9.46
CA GLN A 38 1.72 3.94 -8.33
C GLN A 38 2.36 3.00 -7.32
N LEU A 39 2.14 3.28 -6.03
CA LEU A 39 2.55 2.43 -4.92
C LEU A 39 1.30 1.95 -4.18
N ALA A 40 1.08 0.65 -4.15
CA ALA A 40 0.08 0.04 -3.27
C ALA A 40 0.73 -0.37 -1.95
N ASN A 41 0.01 -0.18 -0.86
CA ASN A 41 0.37 -0.70 0.46
C ASN A 41 -0.87 -1.29 1.14
N GLY A 42 -0.62 -2.20 2.07
CA GLY A 42 -1.62 -2.85 2.90
C GLY A 42 -1.14 -2.84 4.33
N SER A 43 -2.08 -2.66 5.26
CA SER A 43 -1.79 -2.50 6.68
C SER A 43 -2.67 -3.40 7.54
N ASN A 44 -2.25 -3.58 8.79
CA ASN A 44 -3.08 -4.21 9.84
C ASN A 44 -4.31 -3.39 10.20
N ASP A 45 -4.40 -2.13 9.77
CA ASP A 45 -5.61 -1.29 9.87
C ASP A 45 -6.72 -1.69 8.87
N THR A 46 -6.51 -2.78 8.12
CA THR A 46 -7.40 -3.34 7.09
C THR A 46 -7.59 -2.44 5.86
N LEU A 47 -6.81 -1.37 5.76
CA LEU A 47 -6.83 -0.45 4.64
C LEU A 47 -5.76 -0.79 3.62
N VAL A 48 -6.08 -0.47 2.37
CA VAL A 48 -5.11 -0.37 1.29
C VAL A 48 -5.08 1.06 0.80
N HIS A 49 -3.92 1.70 0.83
CA HIS A 49 -3.72 2.99 0.16
C HIS A 49 -2.94 2.79 -1.14
N ILE A 50 -3.44 3.40 -2.20
CA ILE A 50 -2.72 3.53 -3.46
C ILE A 50 -2.23 4.97 -3.56
N TRP A 51 -0.93 5.15 -3.68
CA TRP A 51 -0.28 6.44 -3.82
C TRP A 51 0.15 6.65 -5.25
N ASP A 52 0.11 7.89 -5.70
CA ASP A 52 0.70 8.32 -6.95
C ASP A 52 2.04 8.99 -6.66
N ARG A 53 3.09 8.58 -7.39
CA ARG A 53 4.45 9.10 -7.23
C ARG A 53 4.54 10.60 -7.53
N SER A 54 3.65 11.15 -8.34
CA SER A 54 3.61 12.60 -8.61
C SER A 54 2.88 13.38 -7.50
N ARG A 55 2.14 12.69 -6.61
CA ARG A 55 1.28 13.29 -5.59
C ARG A 55 1.51 12.62 -4.24
N ALA A 56 2.68 12.87 -3.65
CA ALA A 56 3.08 12.28 -2.37
C ALA A 56 2.24 12.71 -1.15
N THR A 57 1.46 13.79 -1.26
CA THR A 57 0.73 14.37 -0.13
C THR A 57 -0.60 13.68 0.19
N GLN A 58 -1.19 12.92 -0.74
CA GLN A 58 -2.45 12.24 -0.52
C GLN A 58 -2.52 10.93 -1.30
N TRP A 59 -3.16 9.91 -0.71
CA TRP A 59 -3.46 8.68 -1.43
C TRP A 59 -4.44 8.96 -2.58
N LEU A 60 -4.19 8.34 -3.73
CA LEU A 60 -5.08 8.36 -4.88
C LEU A 60 -6.36 7.57 -4.57
N HIS A 61 -6.21 6.39 -3.97
CA HIS A 61 -7.32 5.54 -3.56
C HIS A 61 -7.10 5.00 -2.16
N ARG A 62 -8.21 4.84 -1.43
CA ARG A 62 -8.27 4.19 -0.13
C ARG A 62 -9.34 3.12 -0.18
N LEU A 63 -8.92 1.86 -0.14
CA LEU A 63 -9.82 0.72 -0.18
C LEU A 63 -10.07 0.24 1.24
N ARG A 64 -11.34 0.05 1.60
CA ARG A 64 -11.82 -0.31 2.95
C ARG A 64 -12.57 -1.64 2.99
N GLU A 65 -12.58 -2.37 1.88
CA GLU A 65 -13.39 -3.58 1.72
C GLU A 65 -12.84 -4.79 2.51
N HIS A 66 -11.58 -4.73 2.94
CA HIS A 66 -10.99 -5.81 3.73
C HIS A 66 -11.39 -5.70 5.19
N THR A 67 -11.93 -6.78 5.73
CA THR A 67 -12.29 -6.92 7.16
C THR A 67 -11.13 -7.39 8.03
N SER A 68 -9.97 -7.61 7.43
CA SER A 68 -8.79 -8.14 8.13
C SER A 68 -7.51 -7.58 7.55
N ALA A 69 -6.41 -7.80 8.26
CA ALA A 69 -5.09 -7.31 7.89
C ALA A 69 -4.69 -7.69 6.46
N VAL A 70 -4.32 -6.69 5.67
CA VAL A 70 -3.88 -6.88 4.28
C VAL A 70 -2.39 -7.16 4.27
N LYS A 71 -2.01 -8.39 3.92
CA LYS A 71 -0.62 -8.85 3.94
C LYS A 71 -0.04 -9.14 2.56
N ALA A 72 -0.89 -9.32 1.54
CA ALA A 72 -0.47 -9.66 0.19
C ALA A 72 -1.03 -8.67 -0.83
N LEU A 73 -0.17 -8.22 -1.74
CA LEU A 73 -0.50 -7.31 -2.85
C LEU A 73 0.21 -7.80 -4.11
N ALA A 74 -0.50 -7.80 -5.24
CA ALA A 74 0.07 -8.14 -6.54
C ALA A 74 -0.58 -7.34 -7.68
N TRP A 75 0.22 -6.51 -8.34
CA TRP A 75 -0.21 -5.83 -9.56
C TRP A 75 -0.23 -6.79 -10.74
N CYS A 76 -1.20 -6.62 -11.63
CA CYS A 76 -1.25 -7.34 -12.89
C CYS A 76 -0.18 -6.81 -13.86
N PRO A 77 0.67 -7.67 -14.45
CA PRO A 77 1.71 -7.24 -15.37
C PRO A 77 1.19 -6.94 -16.79
N PHE A 78 0.05 -7.53 -17.19
CA PHE A 78 -0.51 -7.41 -18.54
C PHE A 78 -1.67 -6.40 -18.64
N GLN A 79 -2.28 -6.03 -17.52
CA GLN A 79 -3.36 -5.05 -17.47
C GLN A 79 -3.03 -3.97 -16.44
N GLY A 80 -2.75 -2.76 -16.92
CA GLY A 80 -2.54 -1.61 -16.06
C GLY A 80 -3.78 -1.35 -15.20
N ASN A 81 -3.54 -0.93 -13.94
CA ASN A 81 -4.57 -0.59 -12.94
C ASN A 81 -5.33 -1.78 -12.33
N LEU A 82 -4.95 -3.02 -12.60
CA LEU A 82 -5.51 -4.19 -11.91
C LEU A 82 -4.58 -4.61 -10.76
N LEU A 83 -5.12 -4.68 -9.54
CA LEU A 83 -4.40 -5.04 -8.32
C LEU A 83 -5.17 -6.15 -7.59
N ALA A 84 -4.50 -7.26 -7.33
CA ALA A 84 -5.00 -8.31 -6.43
C ALA A 84 -4.52 -8.03 -5.00
N ILE A 85 -5.44 -8.15 -4.05
CA ILE A 85 -5.21 -7.86 -2.64
C ILE A 85 -5.66 -9.08 -1.82
N GLY A 86 -4.77 -9.56 -0.95
CA GLY A 86 -5.04 -10.67 -0.05
C GLY A 86 -4.80 -10.28 1.41
N GLY A 87 -5.79 -10.53 2.24
CA GLY A 87 -5.70 -10.43 3.69
C GLY A 87 -6.09 -11.76 4.34
N GLY A 88 -5.55 -12.04 5.52
CA GLY A 88 -5.96 -13.23 6.27
C GLY A 88 -7.33 -12.98 6.85
N THR A 89 -8.37 -13.64 6.34
CA THR A 89 -9.71 -13.52 6.92
C THR A 89 -9.67 -14.02 8.36
N ILE A 90 -9.94 -13.17 9.33
CA ILE A 90 -10.48 -13.66 10.60
C ILE A 90 -11.95 -13.93 10.30
N THR A 91 -12.28 -15.15 9.91
CA THR A 91 -13.67 -15.61 9.89
C THR A 91 -14.15 -15.64 11.34
N HIS A 92 -14.68 -14.53 11.84
CA HIS A 92 -15.76 -14.64 12.80
C HIS A 92 -16.95 -15.19 11.98
N GLY A 93 -17.19 -16.48 12.15
CA GLY A 93 -18.28 -17.18 11.51
C GLY A 93 -19.59 -16.44 11.77
N LEU A 94 -20.27 -16.09 10.70
CA LEU A 94 -21.71 -15.95 10.73
C LEU A 94 -22.25 -17.16 9.97
N ALA A 95 -22.74 -18.10 10.78
CA ALA A 95 -23.81 -19.01 10.39
C ALA A 95 -25.11 -18.21 10.21
#